data_AF-A0A0M1JF69-F1
#
_entry.id   AF-A0A0M1JF69-F1
#
_cell.length_a   1.000
_cell.length_b   1.000
_cell.length_c   1.000
_cell.angle_alpha   90.00
_cell.angle_beta   90.00
_cell.angle_gamma   90.00
#
_symmetry.space_group_name_H-M   'P 1'
#
loop_
_entity.id
_entity.type
_entity.pdbx_description
1 polymer ?
#
loop_
_entity_poly.entity_id
_entity_poly.type
_entity_poly.pdbx_seq_one_letter_code
_entity_poly.pdbx_strand_id
1 'polypeptide(L)'
;MGKRCILNVILHHGANQPLLDQESNWAIVYNGEIYNYIELKQDLIALGHTFKTNSDTEAEVLLKAWVEWKLGALHRLNGMFAFAVFNIKN
;
A
#
# COMPACT_ATOMS: atom_id res chain seq x y z
N MET A 1 4.29 21.33 15.00
CA MET A 1 3.10 20.75 15.66
C MET A 1 2.79 19.41 14.98
N GLY A 2 3.51 18.36 15.38
CA GLY A 2 3.42 17.04 14.75
C GLY A 2 2.14 16.32 15.19
N LYS A 3 1.20 16.14 14.26
CA LYS A 3 -0.03 15.37 14.48
C LYS A 3 0.36 13.90 14.53
N ARG A 4 0.42 13.32 15.73
CA ARG A 4 0.58 11.87 15.93
C ARG A 4 -0.81 11.24 15.79
N CYS A 5 -1.14 10.76 14.59
CA CYS A 5 -2.36 10.00 14.36
C CYS A 5 -2.17 8.57 14.86
N ILE A 6 -2.74 8.26 16.02
CA ILE A 6 -2.93 6.89 16.49
C ILE A 6 -4.18 6.33 15.81
N LEU A 7 -4.01 5.80 14.59
CA LEU A 7 -5.00 4.91 13.99
C LEU A 7 -4.80 3.54 14.64
N ASN A 8 -5.57 3.28 15.69
CA ASN A 8 -5.64 1.95 16.31
C ASN A 8 -6.54 1.05 15.44
N VAL A 9 -6.04 0.70 14.26
CA VAL A 9 -6.53 -0.46 13.51
C VAL A 9 -5.77 -1.65 14.08
N ILE A 10 -6.47 -2.62 14.65
CA ILE A 10 -5.88 -3.85 15.17
C ILE A 10 -5.33 -4.61 13.96
N LEU A 11 -4.01 -4.53 13.73
CA LEU A 11 -3.31 -5.25 12.69
C LEU A 11 -2.75 -6.53 13.28
N HIS A 12 -3.33 -7.67 12.93
CA HIS A 12 -2.64 -8.94 13.09
C HIS A 12 -1.58 -9.01 11.96
N HIS A 13 -0.31 -9.16 12.33
CA HIS A 13 0.88 -9.29 11.48
C HIS A 13 1.57 -8.01 10.98
N GLY A 14 2.50 -7.51 11.79
CA GLY A 14 3.91 -7.29 11.38
C GLY A 14 4.29 -6.11 10.48
N ALA A 15 3.37 -5.38 9.85
CA ALA A 15 3.73 -4.18 9.08
C ALA A 15 3.72 -2.93 9.98
N ASN A 16 4.84 -2.21 10.07
CA ASN A 16 4.89 -0.87 10.68
C ASN A 16 4.02 0.09 9.86
N GLN A 17 2.73 0.15 10.17
CA GLN A 17 1.78 1.05 9.53
C GLN A 17 1.70 2.39 10.27
N PRO A 18 1.45 3.51 9.57
CA PRO A 18 1.21 3.63 8.13
C PRO A 18 2.47 3.38 7.29
N LEU A 19 2.31 2.71 6.15
CA LEU A 19 3.39 2.55 5.18
C LEU A 19 3.50 3.85 4.37
N LEU A 20 4.70 4.43 4.34
CA LEU A 20 5.01 5.66 3.63
C LEU A 20 5.82 5.37 2.36
N ASP A 21 5.33 5.81 1.20
CA ASP A 21 6.14 5.92 0.00
C ASP A 21 6.70 7.34 -0.10
N GLN A 22 7.99 7.47 0.22
CA GLN A 22 8.71 8.75 0.21
C GLN A 22 8.82 9.37 -1.19
N GLU A 23 8.82 8.56 -2.25
CA GLU A 23 8.96 9.06 -3.62
C GLU A 23 7.64 9.66 -4.10
N SER A 24 6.54 8.95 -3.86
CA SER A 24 5.22 9.39 -4.31
C SER A 24 4.50 10.33 -3.33
N ASN A 25 5.01 10.48 -2.09
CA ASN A 25 4.39 11.24 -0.99
C ASN A 25 3.01 10.71 -0.55
N TRP A 26 2.77 9.42 -0.76
CA TRP A 26 1.56 8.75 -0.30
C TRP A 26 1.84 7.93 0.96
N ALA A 27 0.86 7.91 1.86
CA ALA A 27 0.80 7.01 3.00
C ALA A 27 -0.42 6.09 2.87
N ILE A 28 -0.31 4.85 3.34
CA ILE A 28 -1.40 3.90 3.40
C ILE A 28 -1.50 3.24 4.77
N VAL A 29 -2.74 3.04 5.23
CA VAL A 29 -3.10 2.06 6.25
C VAL A 29 -3.98 1.00 5.60
N TYR A 30 -3.80 -0.25 5.98
CA TYR A 30 -4.42 -1.39 5.30
C TYR A 30 -4.70 -2.51 6.28
N ASN A 31 -5.88 -3.12 6.19
CA ASN A 31 -6.25 -4.32 6.91
C ASN A 31 -6.92 -5.28 5.93
N GLY A 32 -6.42 -6.51 5.86
CA GLY A 32 -6.96 -7.55 5.00
C GLY A 32 -5.87 -8.41 4.39
N GLU A 33 -6.28 -9.13 3.35
CA GLU A 33 -5.40 -9.94 2.51
C GLU A 33 -5.67 -9.63 1.02
N ILE A 34 -4.61 -9.39 0.24
CA ILE A 34 -4.63 -9.27 -1.22
C ILE A 34 -3.97 -10.51 -1.79
N TYR A 35 -4.77 -11.46 -2.24
CA TYR A 35 -4.30 -12.77 -2.68
C TYR A 35 -3.41 -12.72 -3.91
N ASN A 36 -3.66 -11.76 -4.82
CA ASN A 36 -2.90 -11.62 -6.06
C ASN A 36 -1.75 -10.60 -5.97
N TYR A 37 -1.25 -10.30 -4.77
CA TYR A 37 -0.18 -9.31 -4.58
C TYR A 37 1.11 -9.66 -5.33
N ILE A 38 1.43 -10.94 -5.51
CA ILE A 38 2.64 -11.40 -6.24
C ILE A 38 2.53 -11.03 -7.72
N GLU A 39 1.39 -11.30 -8.34
CA GLU A 39 1.13 -10.97 -9.75
C GLU A 39 1.14 -9.45 -9.96
N LEU A 40 0.45 -8.71 -9.07
CA LEU A 40 0.44 -7.25 -9.12
C LEU A 40 1.84 -6.66 -8.94
N LYS A 41 2.67 -7.26 -8.07
CA LYS A 41 4.07 -6.84 -7.91
C LYS A 41 4.84 -7.02 -9.20
N GLN A 42 4.67 -8.15 -9.90
CA GLN A 42 5.34 -8.39 -11.19
C GLN A 42 4.91 -7.37 -12.25
N ASP A 43 3.61 -7.09 -12.35
CA ASP A 43 3.07 -6.06 -13.25
C ASP A 43 3.68 -4.68 -12.94
N LEU A 44 3.74 -4.30 -11.66
CA LEU A 44 4.30 -3.02 -11.24
C LEU A 44 5.80 -2.92 -11.50
N ILE A 45 6.57 -4.00 -11.28
CA ILE A 45 7.99 -4.06 -11.65
C ILE A 45 8.16 -3.88 -13.16
N ALA A 46 7.32 -4.52 -13.97
CA ALA A 46 7.34 -4.36 -15.43
C ALA A 46 7.02 -2.93 -15.88
N LEU A 47 6.24 -2.20 -15.09
CA LEU A 47 5.95 -0.77 -15.28
C LEU A 47 7.04 0.16 -14.72
N GLY A 48 8.11 -0.38 -14.12
CA GLY A 48 9.25 0.39 -13.64
C GLY A 48 9.22 0.77 -12.15
N HIS A 49 8.29 0.22 -11.37
CA HIS A 49 8.26 0.44 -9.93
C HIS A 49 9.38 -0.35 -9.24
N THR A 50 10.00 0.26 -8.23
CA THR A 50 11.00 -0.40 -7.37
C THR A 50 10.40 -0.71 -6.00
N PHE A 51 10.80 -1.84 -5.43
CA PHE A 51 10.39 -2.32 -4.11
C PHE A 51 11.62 -2.38 -3.21
N LYS A 52 11.57 -1.73 -2.05
CA LYS A 52 12.79 -1.50 -1.23
C LYS A 52 13.16 -2.66 -0.33
N THR A 53 12.22 -3.55 -0.03
CA THR A 53 12.45 -4.65 0.92
C THR A 53 12.06 -6.00 0.32
N ASN A 54 12.77 -7.06 0.73
CA ASN A 54 12.34 -8.45 0.57
C ASN A 54 11.17 -8.81 1.52
N SER A 55 10.68 -7.86 2.30
CA SER A 55 9.43 -7.99 3.03
C SER A 55 8.31 -7.58 2.08
N ASP A 56 7.92 -8.53 1.24
CA ASP A 56 6.83 -8.49 0.25
C ASP A 56 5.47 -8.23 0.92
N THR A 57 5.30 -7.10 1.59
CA THR A 57 4.06 -6.79 2.28
C THR A 57 3.04 -6.31 1.25
N GLU A 58 1.88 -6.95 1.22
CA GLU A 58 0.73 -6.61 0.36
C GLU A 58 0.40 -5.11 0.37
N ALA A 59 0.68 -4.43 1.48
CA ALA A 59 0.53 -3.00 1.65
C ALA A 59 1.44 -2.16 0.73
N GLU A 60 2.69 -2.58 0.47
CA GLU A 60 3.60 -1.88 -0.46
C GLU A 60 3.12 -2.04 -1.91
N VAL A 61 2.70 -3.26 -2.27
CA VAL A 61 2.10 -3.55 -3.58
C VAL A 61 0.84 -2.71 -3.78
N LEU A 62 -0.05 -2.66 -2.78
CA LEU A 62 -1.26 -1.85 -2.82
C LEU A 62 -0.96 -0.36 -2.96
N LEU A 63 0.02 0.17 -2.22
CA LEU A 63 0.41 1.58 -2.31
C LEU A 63 0.95 1.93 -3.70
N LYS A 64 1.83 1.10 -4.26
CA LYS A 64 2.37 1.30 -5.62
C LYS A 64 1.28 1.15 -6.69
N ALA A 65 0.38 0.18 -6.55
CA ALA A 65 -0.80 0.05 -7.42
C ALA A 65 -1.70 1.30 -7.37
N TRP A 66 -1.91 1.89 -6.19
CA TRP A 66 -2.66 3.14 -6.04
C TRP A 66 -1.94 4.34 -6.64
N VAL A 67 -0.61 4.40 -6.54
CA VAL A 67 0.19 5.45 -7.17
C VAL A 67 0.05 5.39 -8.69
N GLU A 68 0.16 4.18 -9.26
CA GLU A 68 0.12 3.91 -10.70
C GLU A 68 -1.30 4.06 -11.30
N TRP A 69 -2.28 3.35 -10.74
CA TRP A 69 -3.61 3.22 -11.34
C TRP A 69 -4.73 3.96 -10.60
N LYS A 70 -4.45 4.56 -9.43
CA LYS A 70 -5.46 5.23 -8.59
C LYS A 70 -6.68 4.33 -8.35
N LEU A 71 -7.88 4.83 -8.61
CA LEU A 71 -9.13 4.07 -8.50
C LEU A 71 -9.15 2.84 -9.42
N GLY A 72 -8.43 2.87 -10.54
CA GLY A 72 -8.29 1.73 -11.44
C GLY A 72 -7.59 0.52 -10.80
N ALA A 73 -6.84 0.73 -9.71
CA ALA A 73 -6.25 -0.37 -8.93
C ALA A 73 -7.32 -1.29 -8.34
N LEU A 74 -8.49 -0.75 -7.96
CA LEU A 74 -9.56 -1.53 -7.32
C LEU A 74 -10.06 -2.68 -8.19
N HIS A 75 -10.06 -2.51 -9.52
CA HIS A 75 -10.47 -3.57 -10.45
C HIS A 75 -9.43 -4.68 -10.62
N ARG A 76 -8.21 -4.45 -10.15
CA ARG A 76 -7.08 -5.40 -10.26
C ARG A 76 -6.81 -6.13 -8.96
N LEU A 77 -7.34 -5.65 -7.83
CA LEU A 77 -7.15 -6.27 -6.53
C LEU A 77 -8.10 -7.46 -6.36
N ASN A 78 -7.56 -8.59 -5.92
CA ASN A 78 -8.34 -9.75 -5.51
C ASN A 78 -8.06 -10.05 -4.03
N GLY A 79 -9.11 -10.03 -3.21
CA GLY A 79 -8.99 -10.32 -1.79
C GLY A 79 -10.09 -9.70 -0.93
N MET A 80 -9.85 -9.73 0.37
CA MET A 80 -10.72 -9.09 1.36
C MET A 80 -9.89 -8.02 2.06
N PHE A 81 -10.16 -6.76 1.75
CA PHE A 81 -9.35 -5.66 2.24
C PHE A 81 -10.16 -4.41 2.56
N ALA A 82 -9.63 -3.63 3.49
CA ALA A 82 -9.99 -2.24 3.74
C ALA A 82 -8.70 -1.43 3.85
N PHE A 83 -8.65 -0.29 3.19
CA PHE A 83 -7.49 0.59 3.26
C PHE A 83 -7.89 2.05 3.21
N ALA A 84 -7.00 2.91 3.71
CA ALA A 84 -7.08 4.35 3.52
C ALA A 84 -5.72 4.86 3.05
N VAL A 85 -5.75 5.65 1.98
CA VAL A 85 -4.59 6.33 1.40
C VAL A 85 -4.68 7.84 1.64
N PHE A 86 -3.53 8.44 1.91
CA PHE A 86 -3.42 9.88 2.15
C PHE A 86 -2.22 10.45 1.39
N ASN A 87 -2.41 11.56 0.69
CA ASN A 87 -1.32 12.31 0.08
C ASN A 87 -0.83 13.37 1.06
N ILE A 88 0.42 13.26 1.48
CA ILE A 88 0.99 14.11 2.54
C ILE A 88 1.21 15.56 2.08
N LYS A 89 1.22 15.82 0.77
CA LYS A 89 1.43 17.15 0.21
C LYS A 89 0.15 17.97 0.01
N ASN A 90 -1.03 17.43 0.33
CA ASN A 90 -2.32 18.13 0.20
C ASN A 90 -2.91 18.54 1.55
#